data_AF-A0A965GHS8-F1
#
_entry.id   AF-A0A965GHS8-F1
#
_cell.length_a   1.000
_cell.length_b   1.000
_cell.length_c   1.000
_cell.angle_alpha   90.00
_cell.angle_beta   90.00
_cell.angle_gamma   90.00
#
_symmetry.space_group_name_H-M   'P 1'
#
loop_
_entity.id
_entity.type
_entity.pdbx_description
1 polymer ?
#
loop_
_entity_poly.entity_id
_entity_poly.type
_entity_poly.pdbx_seq_one_letter_code
_entity_poly.pdbx_strand_id
1 'polypeptide(L)'
;FDWVVIDEASMLPSSMMYRLVDALNPATALLLVGDPDQLASVDAGSVLGDIAKVASQKGSILFAQTKIMRDQWRLPPEIDGLARLLRLESPVGGQVLGNSQHVDAVIKYLSENKSLISWIKPDSDTKQLAELRDKVVAHARQLHECALSGDTLSAISKRAEMQLLCAHREGPNSVSFWNGFVEHQLGPYTDTRWYFGRPIMVTHNNRAIDLYNGDVGIIVPDESGVPVGAFSDGASFRVVPTMRLENIESVHALTIHKSQGSEYDEVVVVLPNESSRILTRELFYTGITRTKNRLTIVGSEAVVRSAVSQAIRRASGLATRL
;
A
#
# COMPACT_ATOMS: atom_id res chain seq x y z
N PHE A 1 -17.41 16.74 20.90
CA PHE A 1 -17.97 16.43 19.58
C PHE A 1 -19.16 15.52 19.77
N ASP A 2 -20.24 15.69 19.02
CA ASP A 2 -21.36 14.74 19.06
C ASP A 2 -21.03 13.45 18.31
N TRP A 3 -20.23 13.56 17.26
CA TRP A 3 -19.69 12.44 16.48
C TRP A 3 -18.18 12.53 16.36
N VAL A 4 -17.54 11.37 16.42
CA VAL A 4 -16.14 11.18 16.00
C VAL A 4 -16.14 10.08 14.95
N VAL A 5 -15.57 10.37 13.78
CA VAL A 5 -15.43 9.42 12.68
C VAL A 5 -13.94 9.14 12.51
N ILE A 6 -13.57 7.87 12.57
CA ILE A 6 -12.20 7.40 12.33
C ILE A 6 -12.21 6.64 11.01
N ASP A 7 -11.56 7.20 10.01
CA ASP A 7 -11.25 6.51 8.77
C ASP A 7 -9.95 5.71 8.89
N GLU A 8 -9.77 4.71 8.03
CA GLU A 8 -8.62 3.78 8.05
C GLU A 8 -8.36 3.14 9.44
N ALA A 9 -9.43 2.75 10.13
CA ALA A 9 -9.38 2.18 11.48
C ALA A 9 -8.57 0.87 11.57
N SER A 10 -8.25 0.22 10.45
CA SER A 10 -7.36 -0.94 10.36
C SER A 10 -5.93 -0.61 10.86
N MET A 11 -5.50 0.65 10.70
CA MET A 11 -4.20 1.14 11.11
C MET A 11 -4.13 1.54 12.60
N LEU A 12 -5.25 1.52 13.34
CA LEU A 12 -5.31 2.02 14.71
C LEU A 12 -4.83 0.96 15.73
N PRO A 13 -3.74 1.22 16.49
CA PRO A 13 -3.31 0.31 17.55
C PRO A 13 -4.30 0.24 18.70
N SER A 14 -4.25 -0.86 19.47
CA SER A 14 -5.07 -1.04 20.68
C SER A 14 -4.86 0.06 21.73
N SER A 15 -3.63 0.50 21.94
CA SER A 15 -3.28 1.58 22.87
C SER A 15 -3.89 2.93 22.47
N MET A 16 -3.95 3.22 21.17
CA MET A 16 -4.51 4.46 20.64
C MET A 16 -6.03 4.41 20.65
N MET A 17 -6.65 3.27 20.33
CA MET A 17 -8.09 3.08 20.51
C MET A 17 -8.50 3.30 21.96
N TYR A 18 -7.77 2.72 22.92
CA TYR A 18 -8.06 2.91 24.34
C TYR A 18 -8.06 4.40 24.71
N ARG A 19 -6.99 5.13 24.35
CA ARG A 19 -6.89 6.58 24.62
C ARG A 19 -7.96 7.39 23.91
N LEU A 20 -8.34 6.99 22.70
CA LEU A 20 -9.43 7.62 21.97
C LEU A 20 -10.74 7.47 22.76
N VAL A 21 -11.14 6.24 23.06
CA VAL A 21 -12.39 5.94 23.77
C VAL A 21 -12.43 6.59 25.16
N ASP A 22 -11.32 6.57 25.91
CA ASP A 22 -11.19 7.19 27.23
C ASP A 22 -11.35 8.72 27.18
N ALA A 23 -10.94 9.36 26.08
CA ALA A 23 -11.09 10.78 25.86
C ALA A 23 -12.48 11.20 25.34
N LEU A 24 -13.31 10.26 24.87
CA LEU A 24 -14.65 10.56 24.37
C LEU A 24 -15.62 10.82 25.52
N ASN A 25 -16.48 11.83 25.34
CA ASN A 25 -17.63 12.01 26.22
C ASN A 25 -18.58 10.81 26.05
N PRO A 26 -19.20 10.28 27.11
CA PRO A 26 -20.17 9.17 26.99
C PRO A 26 -21.34 9.41 26.04
N ALA A 27 -21.69 10.68 25.76
CA ALA A 27 -22.73 11.05 24.80
C ALA A 27 -22.21 11.13 23.34
N THR A 28 -20.90 11.03 23.10
CA THR A 28 -20.31 11.09 21.76
C THR A 28 -20.47 9.74 21.04
N ALA A 29 -21.01 9.77 19.83
CA ALA A 29 -21.05 8.62 18.95
C ALA A 29 -19.71 8.43 18.23
N LEU A 30 -19.21 7.19 18.17
CA LEU A 30 -17.98 6.82 17.48
C LEU A 30 -18.31 5.94 16.26
N LEU A 31 -17.90 6.39 15.08
CA LEU A 31 -17.98 5.62 13.84
C LEU A 31 -16.57 5.19 13.42
N LEU A 32 -16.36 3.88 13.30
CA LEU A 32 -15.13 3.31 12.77
C LEU A 32 -15.35 2.88 11.32
N VAL A 33 -14.52 3.39 10.42
CA VAL A 33 -14.51 3.04 9.00
C VAL A 33 -13.14 2.45 8.67
N GLY A 34 -13.12 1.31 7.98
CA GLY A 34 -11.89 0.66 7.58
C GLY A 34 -12.12 -0.75 7.09
N ASP A 35 -11.04 -1.36 6.62
CA ASP A 35 -11.03 -2.71 6.07
C ASP A 35 -10.31 -3.69 7.02
N PRO A 36 -11.03 -4.64 7.64
CA PRO A 36 -10.43 -5.59 8.59
C PRO A 36 -9.47 -6.59 7.93
N ASP A 37 -9.50 -6.73 6.60
CA ASP A 37 -8.64 -7.66 5.85
C ASP A 37 -7.35 -6.98 5.34
N GLN A 38 -7.22 -5.66 5.49
CA GLN A 38 -5.96 -4.95 5.25
C GLN A 38 -4.94 -5.20 6.38
N LEU A 39 -3.68 -4.85 6.10
CA LEU A 39 -2.60 -4.87 7.09
C LEU A 39 -3.02 -4.12 8.36
N ALA A 40 -3.03 -4.83 9.47
CA ALA A 40 -3.25 -4.24 10.78
C ALA A 40 -2.12 -3.26 11.14
N SER A 41 -2.44 -2.32 12.03
CA SER A 41 -1.48 -1.38 12.65
C SER A 41 -0.12 -2.01 12.99
N VAL A 42 0.99 -1.29 12.86
CA VAL A 42 2.33 -1.84 13.19
C VAL A 42 2.45 -2.23 14.68
N ASP A 43 1.80 -1.49 15.57
CA ASP A 43 1.80 -1.72 17.03
C ASP A 43 0.82 -2.82 17.46
N ALA A 44 0.92 -3.28 18.71
CA ALA A 44 0.20 -4.45 19.21
C ALA A 44 -1.35 -4.36 19.13
N GLY A 45 -1.98 -5.50 18.80
CA GLY A 45 -3.43 -5.69 18.72
C GLY A 45 -4.00 -5.51 17.31
N SER A 46 -5.20 -6.05 17.06
CA SER A 46 -5.96 -5.79 15.83
C SER A 46 -7.39 -5.40 16.21
N VAL A 47 -7.58 -4.12 16.53
CA VAL A 47 -8.85 -3.65 17.08
C VAL A 47 -9.98 -3.86 16.08
N LEU A 48 -9.81 -3.37 14.85
CA LEU A 48 -10.85 -3.48 13.82
C LEU A 48 -11.12 -4.94 13.45
N GLY A 49 -10.07 -5.77 13.32
CA GLY A 49 -10.23 -7.20 13.01
C GLY A 49 -11.01 -7.96 14.09
N ASP A 50 -10.71 -7.69 15.37
CA ASP A 50 -11.43 -8.31 16.49
C ASP A 50 -12.88 -7.84 16.57
N ILE A 51 -13.12 -6.54 16.39
CA ILE A 51 -14.47 -5.96 16.33
C ILE A 51 -15.25 -6.60 15.17
N ALA A 52 -14.67 -6.68 13.97
CA ALA A 52 -15.33 -7.26 12.80
C ALA A 52 -15.68 -8.75 13.01
N LYS A 53 -14.80 -9.51 13.67
CA LYS A 53 -15.06 -10.92 14.01
C LYS A 53 -16.26 -11.10 14.94
N VAL A 54 -16.45 -10.19 15.89
CA VAL A 54 -17.60 -10.23 16.81
C VAL A 54 -18.85 -9.65 16.14
N ALA A 55 -18.70 -8.55 15.42
CA ALA A 55 -19.79 -7.86 14.73
C ALA A 55 -20.43 -8.67 13.60
N SER A 56 -19.70 -9.60 12.97
CA SER A 56 -20.23 -10.48 11.93
C SER A 56 -21.09 -11.64 12.47
N GLN A 57 -21.13 -11.86 13.79
CA GLN A 57 -21.89 -12.95 14.41
C GLN A 57 -23.33 -12.53 14.69
N LYS A 58 -24.30 -13.30 14.17
CA LYS A 58 -25.72 -13.11 14.49
C LYS A 58 -25.95 -13.26 15.99
N GLY A 59 -26.48 -12.22 16.63
CA GLY A 59 -26.73 -12.16 18.07
C GLY A 59 -25.74 -11.27 18.85
N SER A 60 -24.65 -10.83 18.22
CA SER A 60 -23.78 -9.79 18.81
C SER A 60 -24.48 -8.45 18.87
N ILE A 61 -24.26 -7.68 19.95
CA ILE A 61 -24.74 -6.29 20.07
C ILE A 61 -24.18 -5.39 18.95
N LEU A 62 -23.00 -5.74 18.43
CA LEU A 62 -22.34 -5.01 17.36
C LEU A 62 -22.93 -5.34 15.99
N PHE A 63 -23.65 -6.46 15.84
CA PHE A 63 -24.21 -6.91 14.56
C PHE A 63 -25.18 -5.88 13.98
N ALA A 64 -26.09 -5.35 14.81
CA ALA A 64 -27.06 -4.33 14.37
C ALA A 64 -26.41 -2.96 14.10
N GLN A 65 -25.22 -2.72 14.67
CA GLN A 65 -24.47 -1.47 14.54
C GLN A 65 -23.40 -1.53 13.43
N THR A 66 -23.27 -2.67 12.75
CA THR A 66 -22.23 -2.89 11.76
C THR A 66 -22.83 -3.02 10.38
N LYS A 67 -22.35 -2.17 9.47
CA LYS A 67 -22.66 -2.27 8.06
C LYS A 67 -21.45 -2.81 7.31
N ILE A 68 -21.54 -4.06 6.85
CA ILE A 68 -20.54 -4.63 5.93
C ILE A 68 -20.88 -4.17 4.52
N MET A 69 -19.96 -3.43 3.89
CA MET A 69 -20.07 -2.98 2.51
C MET A 69 -19.26 -3.93 1.62
N ARG A 70 -19.94 -4.68 0.75
CA ARG A 70 -19.29 -5.67 -0.14
C ARG A 70 -19.16 -5.21 -1.58
N ASP A 71 -19.82 -4.12 -1.94
CA ASP A 71 -19.77 -3.57 -3.29
C ASP A 71 -18.50 -2.74 -3.43
N GLN A 72 -17.61 -3.20 -4.31
CA GLN A 72 -16.36 -2.52 -4.62
C GLN A 72 -16.55 -1.82 -5.98
N TRP A 73 -16.39 -0.50 -5.98
CA TRP A 73 -16.60 0.34 -7.16
C TRP A 73 -15.28 0.89 -7.72
N ARG A 74 -14.22 0.83 -6.92
CA ARG A 74 -12.92 1.42 -7.27
C ARG A 74 -12.06 0.49 -8.11
N LEU A 75 -12.05 -0.81 -7.78
CA LEU A 75 -11.20 -1.78 -8.46
C LEU A 75 -11.87 -2.27 -9.74
N PRO A 76 -11.10 -2.43 -10.83
CA PRO A 76 -11.59 -3.11 -12.02
C PRO A 76 -12.06 -4.52 -11.68
N PRO A 77 -13.10 -5.07 -12.35
CA PRO A 77 -13.70 -6.35 -11.99
C PRO A 77 -12.71 -7.52 -11.88
N GLU A 78 -11.67 -7.54 -12.71
CA GLU A 78 -10.60 -8.55 -12.68
C GLU A 78 -9.75 -8.46 -11.41
N ILE A 79 -9.42 -7.26 -10.95
CA ILE A 79 -8.60 -7.06 -9.74
C ILE A 79 -9.48 -7.23 -8.49
N ASP A 80 -10.73 -6.77 -8.54
CA ASP A 80 -11.72 -7.02 -7.47
C ASP A 80 -11.98 -8.52 -7.28
N GLY A 81 -12.05 -9.30 -8.37
CA GLY A 81 -12.19 -10.76 -8.29
C GLY A 81 -11.04 -11.42 -7.52
N LEU A 82 -9.79 -11.01 -7.77
CA LEU A 82 -8.64 -11.46 -6.98
C LEU A 82 -8.75 -11.02 -5.51
N ALA A 83 -9.11 -9.76 -5.28
CA ALA A 83 -9.27 -9.19 -3.93
C ALA A 83 -10.32 -9.96 -3.11
N ARG A 84 -11.46 -10.30 -3.69
CA ARG A 84 -12.52 -11.12 -3.05
C ARG A 84 -12.06 -12.54 -2.75
N LEU A 85 -11.27 -13.15 -3.63
CA LEU A 85 -10.67 -14.45 -3.34
C LEU A 85 -9.78 -14.35 -2.09
N LEU A 86 -8.88 -13.36 -2.02
CA LEU A 86 -8.02 -13.16 -0.85
C LEU A 86 -8.80 -12.89 0.44
N ARG A 87 -9.98 -12.25 0.37
CA ARG A 87 -10.87 -12.05 1.53
C ARG A 87 -11.71 -13.29 1.91
N LEU A 88 -11.61 -14.40 1.18
CA LEU A 88 -12.49 -15.57 1.34
C LEU A 88 -13.98 -15.24 1.13
N GLU A 89 -14.29 -14.34 0.19
CA GLU A 89 -15.68 -13.93 -0.10
C GLU A 89 -16.30 -14.64 -1.31
N SER A 90 -15.50 -15.24 -2.19
CA SER A 90 -16.01 -15.89 -3.41
C SER A 90 -16.59 -17.29 -3.11
N PRO A 91 -17.60 -17.80 -3.81
CA PRO A 91 -18.21 -19.09 -3.48
C PRO A 91 -17.36 -20.26 -4.00
N VAL A 92 -16.22 -20.54 -3.36
CA VAL A 92 -15.51 -21.82 -3.52
C VAL A 92 -15.82 -22.66 -2.29
N GLY A 93 -16.29 -23.89 -2.49
CA GLY A 93 -16.59 -24.80 -1.38
C GLY A 93 -15.39 -24.93 -0.44
N GLY A 94 -15.61 -24.82 0.86
CA GLY A 94 -14.56 -24.98 1.87
C GLY A 94 -13.59 -23.80 2.04
N GLN A 95 -13.93 -22.57 1.61
CA GLN A 95 -13.08 -21.40 1.85
C GLN A 95 -12.81 -21.13 3.34
N VAL A 96 -11.67 -21.64 3.78
CA VAL A 96 -11.06 -21.40 5.08
C VAL A 96 -9.58 -21.19 4.81
N LEU A 97 -8.94 -20.34 5.61
CA LEU A 97 -7.50 -20.12 5.54
C LEU A 97 -6.73 -21.46 5.56
N GLY A 98 -5.81 -21.63 4.61
CA GLY A 98 -5.01 -22.86 4.48
C GLY A 98 -5.70 -24.01 3.75
N ASN A 99 -6.94 -23.84 3.26
CA ASN A 99 -7.57 -24.84 2.38
C ASN A 99 -6.87 -24.84 1.00
N SER A 100 -6.37 -26.00 0.57
CA SER A 100 -5.71 -26.18 -0.73
C SER A 100 -6.61 -25.78 -1.91
N GLN A 101 -7.91 -26.08 -1.88
CA GLN A 101 -8.85 -25.70 -2.93
C GLN A 101 -8.97 -24.19 -3.09
N HIS A 102 -8.92 -23.44 -1.98
CA HIS A 102 -8.93 -21.98 -2.02
C HIS A 102 -7.62 -21.43 -2.60
N VAL A 103 -6.49 -21.97 -2.15
CA VAL A 103 -5.16 -21.59 -2.67
C VAL A 103 -5.07 -21.87 -4.17
N ASP A 104 -5.52 -23.05 -4.62
CA ASP A 104 -5.56 -23.43 -6.03
C ASP A 104 -6.47 -22.51 -6.84
N ALA A 105 -7.60 -22.07 -6.27
CA ALA A 105 -8.46 -21.09 -6.93
C ALA A 105 -7.74 -19.75 -7.18
N VAL A 106 -6.92 -19.26 -6.23
CA VAL A 106 -6.13 -18.04 -6.43
C VAL A 106 -5.07 -18.23 -7.52
N ILE A 107 -4.35 -19.35 -7.51
CA ILE A 107 -3.35 -19.66 -8.54
C ILE A 107 -3.98 -19.77 -9.93
N LYS A 108 -5.12 -20.47 -10.02
CA LYS A 108 -5.89 -20.56 -11.25
C LYS A 108 -6.35 -19.19 -11.73
N TYR A 109 -6.86 -18.35 -10.82
CA TYR A 109 -7.31 -17.00 -11.14
C TYR A 109 -6.20 -16.15 -11.76
N LEU A 110 -5.01 -16.11 -11.13
CA LEU A 110 -3.84 -15.39 -11.65
C LEU A 110 -3.34 -15.94 -13.00
N SER A 111 -3.56 -17.23 -13.26
CA SER A 111 -3.13 -17.88 -14.50
C SER A 111 -4.08 -17.63 -15.67
N GLU A 112 -5.36 -17.40 -15.40
CA GLU A 112 -6.43 -17.22 -16.41
C GLU A 112 -6.72 -15.74 -16.70
N ASN A 113 -6.55 -14.86 -15.71
CA ASN A 113 -6.87 -13.44 -15.81
C ASN A 113 -5.61 -12.61 -16.05
N LYS A 114 -5.43 -12.13 -17.28
CA LYS A 114 -4.20 -11.46 -17.75
C LYS A 114 -4.43 -10.11 -18.43
N SER A 115 -5.63 -9.55 -18.39
CA SER A 115 -5.93 -8.28 -19.08
C SER A 115 -5.39 -7.10 -18.30
N LEU A 116 -5.61 -7.09 -16.99
CA LEU A 116 -5.16 -6.05 -16.07
C LEU A 116 -4.14 -6.55 -15.05
N ILE A 117 -4.04 -7.88 -14.88
CA ILE A 117 -3.10 -8.53 -13.98
C ILE A 117 -1.94 -9.14 -14.78
N SER A 118 -0.70 -8.83 -14.39
CA SER A 118 0.51 -9.50 -14.88
C SER A 118 1.16 -10.23 -13.70
N TRP A 119 1.37 -11.54 -13.81
CA TRP A 119 2.04 -12.33 -12.79
C TRP A 119 3.37 -12.85 -13.33
N ILE A 120 4.47 -12.33 -12.76
CA ILE A 120 5.85 -12.62 -13.16
C ILE A 120 6.48 -13.52 -12.11
N LYS A 121 6.88 -14.73 -12.51
CA LYS A 121 7.64 -15.68 -11.69
C LYS A 121 9.14 -15.40 -11.89
N PRO A 122 9.86 -14.86 -10.88
CA PRO A 122 11.23 -14.37 -11.08
C PRO A 122 12.22 -15.39 -11.64
N ASP A 123 12.04 -16.66 -11.29
CA ASP A 123 12.97 -17.74 -11.67
C ASP A 123 12.75 -18.26 -13.10
N SER A 124 11.52 -18.19 -13.61
CA SER A 124 11.17 -18.70 -14.95
C SER A 124 10.96 -17.60 -15.99
N ASP A 125 10.48 -16.43 -15.55
CA ASP A 125 10.03 -15.35 -16.43
C ASP A 125 11.08 -14.23 -16.51
N THR A 126 12.36 -14.62 -16.62
CA THR A 126 13.51 -13.70 -16.56
C THR A 126 13.43 -12.56 -17.57
N LYS A 127 12.90 -12.83 -18.77
CA LYS A 127 12.66 -11.81 -19.79
C LYS A 127 11.61 -10.78 -19.35
N GLN A 128 10.48 -11.22 -18.80
CA GLN A 128 9.42 -10.31 -18.33
C GLN A 128 9.90 -9.50 -17.11
N LEU A 129 10.72 -10.11 -16.25
CA LEU A 129 11.34 -9.38 -15.14
C LEU A 129 12.32 -8.31 -15.62
N ALA A 130 13.07 -8.56 -16.70
CA ALA A 130 13.92 -7.55 -17.33
C ALA A 130 13.08 -6.43 -17.95
N GLU A 131 12.01 -6.77 -18.69
CA GLU A 131 11.07 -5.79 -19.26
C GLU A 131 10.41 -4.92 -18.17
N LEU A 132 10.05 -5.50 -17.02
CA LEU A 132 9.55 -4.77 -15.87
C LEU A 132 10.60 -3.79 -15.32
N ARG A 133 11.85 -4.23 -15.18
CA ARG A 133 12.95 -3.37 -14.73
C ARG A 133 13.15 -2.18 -15.67
N ASP A 134 13.15 -2.43 -16.98
CA ASP A 134 13.26 -1.40 -17.99
C ASP A 134 12.07 -0.42 -17.92
N LYS A 135 10.85 -0.93 -17.69
CA LYS A 135 9.65 -0.11 -17.50
C LYS A 135 9.75 0.81 -16.29
N VAL A 136 10.21 0.30 -15.15
CA VAL A 136 10.38 1.09 -13.92
C VAL A 136 11.43 2.18 -14.11
N VAL A 137 12.55 1.86 -14.77
CA VAL A 137 13.59 2.85 -15.09
C VAL A 137 13.07 3.89 -16.09
N ALA A 138 12.31 3.47 -17.11
CA ALA A 138 11.72 4.38 -18.08
C ALA A 138 10.72 5.36 -17.41
N HIS A 139 9.90 4.87 -16.47
CA HIS A 139 9.01 5.74 -15.68
C HIS A 139 9.81 6.77 -14.89
N ALA A 140 10.90 6.37 -14.24
CA ALA A 140 11.76 7.29 -13.50
C ALA A 140 12.45 8.35 -14.41
N ARG A 141 12.83 7.98 -15.64
CA ARG A 141 13.32 8.94 -16.64
C ARG A 141 12.23 9.94 -17.06
N GLN A 142 11.01 9.47 -17.25
CA GLN A 142 9.88 10.34 -17.56
C GLN A 142 9.55 11.29 -16.39
N LEU A 143 9.72 10.87 -15.13
CA LEU A 143 9.61 11.78 -13.99
C LEU A 143 10.63 12.91 -14.05
N HIS A 144 11.87 12.60 -14.44
CA HIS A 144 12.92 13.59 -14.63
C HIS A 144 12.56 14.60 -15.74
N GLU A 145 12.10 14.10 -16.90
CA GLU A 145 11.65 14.93 -18.02
C GLU A 145 10.47 15.83 -17.63
N CYS A 146 9.44 15.27 -16.98
CA CYS A 146 8.29 16.03 -16.48
C CYS A 146 8.71 17.11 -15.47
N ALA A 147 9.61 16.78 -14.53
CA ALA A 147 10.10 17.75 -13.57
C ALA A 147 10.83 18.92 -14.25
N LEU A 148 11.60 18.66 -15.31
CA LEU A 148 12.31 19.69 -16.06
C LEU A 148 11.44 20.46 -17.07
N SER A 149 10.22 20.00 -17.35
CA SER A 149 9.32 20.66 -18.30
C SER A 149 8.79 22.02 -17.83
N GLY A 150 8.93 22.33 -16.54
CA GLY A 150 8.34 23.50 -15.88
C GLY A 150 6.88 23.31 -15.43
N ASP A 151 6.23 22.21 -15.82
CA ASP A 151 4.90 21.84 -15.32
C ASP A 151 5.01 20.88 -14.12
N THR A 152 4.95 21.47 -12.92
CA THR A 152 5.01 20.71 -11.66
C THR A 152 3.83 19.76 -11.48
N LEU A 153 2.64 20.12 -11.97
CA LEU A 153 1.46 19.26 -11.87
C LEU A 153 1.60 18.03 -12.77
N SER A 154 2.23 18.17 -13.93
CA SER A 154 2.57 17.04 -14.80
C SER A 154 3.51 16.06 -14.07
N ALA A 155 4.55 16.56 -13.41
CA ALA A 155 5.47 15.72 -12.64
C ALA A 155 4.78 14.99 -11.47
N ILE A 156 3.90 15.68 -10.73
CA ILE A 156 3.10 15.09 -9.65
C ILE A 156 2.15 14.01 -10.20
N SER A 157 1.47 14.30 -11.30
CA SER A 157 0.54 13.36 -11.94
C SER A 157 1.28 12.13 -12.45
N LYS A 158 2.44 12.34 -13.11
CA LYS A 158 3.28 11.28 -13.62
C LYS A 158 3.77 10.33 -12.52
N ARG A 159 4.07 10.87 -11.34
CA ARG A 159 4.46 10.09 -10.15
C ARG A 159 3.34 9.18 -9.67
N ALA A 160 2.07 9.61 -9.77
CA ALA A 160 0.93 8.80 -9.33
C ALA A 160 0.59 7.65 -10.30
N GLU A 161 1.11 7.65 -11.53
CA GLU A 161 0.82 6.63 -12.54
C GLU A 161 1.37 5.25 -12.19
N MET A 162 2.49 5.17 -11.47
CA MET A 162 3.13 3.89 -11.14
C MET A 162 3.77 3.89 -9.75
N GLN A 163 3.57 2.82 -9.00
CA GLN A 163 4.30 2.60 -7.76
C GLN A 163 4.75 1.15 -7.60
N LEU A 164 6.03 0.99 -7.24
CA LEU A 164 6.56 -0.30 -6.80
C LEU A 164 6.40 -0.46 -5.29
N LEU A 165 5.76 -1.55 -4.89
CA LEU A 165 5.46 -1.91 -3.51
C LEU A 165 6.22 -3.17 -3.11
N CYS A 166 7.12 -3.03 -2.14
CA CYS A 166 7.88 -4.14 -1.58
C CYS A 166 7.33 -4.55 -0.21
N ALA A 167 7.52 -5.81 0.16
CA ALA A 167 7.25 -6.22 1.54
C ALA A 167 8.36 -5.78 2.51
N HIS A 168 9.62 -5.92 2.12
CA HIS A 168 10.79 -5.59 2.96
C HIS A 168 11.41 -4.25 2.59
N ARG A 169 12.01 -3.59 3.60
CA ARG A 169 12.84 -2.40 3.41
C ARG A 169 14.23 -2.72 2.86
N GLU A 170 14.82 -3.82 3.35
CA GLU A 170 16.20 -4.21 3.07
C GLU A 170 16.29 -5.64 2.51
N GLY A 171 17.41 -5.93 1.85
CA GLY A 171 17.72 -7.25 1.27
C GLY A 171 17.32 -7.39 -0.20
N PRO A 172 17.37 -8.62 -0.76
CA PRO A 172 17.03 -8.86 -2.15
C PRO A 172 15.59 -8.48 -2.48
N ASN A 173 15.36 -7.84 -3.64
CA ASN A 173 14.04 -7.42 -4.11
C ASN A 173 13.25 -6.53 -3.12
N SER A 174 13.96 -5.83 -2.23
CA SER A 174 13.41 -4.91 -1.24
C SER A 174 13.33 -3.48 -1.76
N VAL A 175 12.83 -2.57 -0.92
CA VAL A 175 12.85 -1.13 -1.20
C VAL A 175 14.25 -0.62 -1.51
N SER A 176 15.26 -0.98 -0.70
CA SER A 176 16.64 -0.51 -0.91
C SER A 176 17.23 -1.03 -2.23
N PHE A 177 16.94 -2.29 -2.58
CA PHE A 177 17.34 -2.85 -3.87
C PHE A 177 16.74 -2.07 -5.05
N TRP A 178 15.43 -1.85 -5.06
CA TRP A 178 14.76 -1.21 -6.20
C TRP A 178 15.09 0.27 -6.32
N ASN A 179 15.13 1.01 -5.20
CA ASN A 179 15.57 2.41 -5.22
C ASN A 179 17.01 2.53 -5.74
N GLY A 180 17.93 1.71 -5.22
CA GLY A 180 19.32 1.70 -5.68
C GLY A 180 19.47 1.27 -7.14
N PHE A 181 18.70 0.28 -7.58
CA PHE A 181 18.68 -0.17 -8.98
C PHE A 181 18.25 0.96 -9.92
N VAL A 182 17.13 1.64 -9.61
CA VAL A 182 16.64 2.76 -10.42
C VAL A 182 17.64 3.89 -10.43
N GLU A 183 18.13 4.31 -9.26
CA GLU A 183 19.07 5.43 -9.14
C GLU A 183 20.39 5.16 -9.88
N HIS A 184 20.87 3.91 -9.86
CA HIS A 184 22.03 3.50 -10.64
C HIS A 184 21.78 3.57 -12.16
N GLN A 185 20.60 3.15 -12.62
CA GLN A 185 20.24 3.16 -14.05
C GLN A 185 19.90 4.55 -14.60
N LEU A 186 19.55 5.49 -13.72
CA LEU A 186 19.44 6.91 -14.05
C LEU A 186 20.82 7.58 -14.22
N GLY A 187 21.88 6.98 -13.67
CA GLY A 187 23.25 7.41 -13.88
C GLY A 187 23.48 8.87 -13.44
N PRO A 188 24.05 9.75 -14.29
CA PRO A 188 24.42 11.11 -13.92
C PRO A 188 23.29 11.98 -13.34
N TYR A 189 22.02 11.64 -13.60
CA TYR A 189 20.91 12.37 -12.99
C TYR A 189 21.00 12.34 -11.47
N THR A 190 21.51 11.27 -10.87
CA THR A 190 21.50 11.04 -9.41
C THR A 190 22.79 11.48 -8.71
N ASP A 191 23.69 12.18 -9.40
CA ASP A 191 24.94 12.71 -8.85
C ASP A 191 24.72 13.64 -7.64
N THR A 192 23.55 14.29 -7.60
CA THR A 192 23.13 15.10 -6.45
C THR A 192 21.99 14.45 -5.70
N ARG A 193 21.95 14.65 -4.37
CA ARG A 193 20.85 14.18 -3.53
C ARG A 193 19.48 14.67 -4.02
N TRP A 194 19.40 15.91 -4.51
CA TRP A 194 18.14 16.54 -4.91
C TRP A 194 18.00 16.63 -6.43
N TYR A 195 18.15 15.48 -7.10
CA TYR A 195 17.96 15.42 -8.53
C TYR A 195 16.50 15.62 -8.93
N PHE A 196 16.27 16.29 -10.05
CA PHE A 196 14.93 16.54 -10.58
C PHE A 196 14.23 15.23 -10.97
N GLY A 197 12.94 15.14 -10.70
CA GLY A 197 12.15 13.92 -10.91
C GLY A 197 12.28 12.89 -9.79
N ARG A 198 13.13 13.11 -8.76
CA ARG A 198 13.22 12.21 -7.61
C ARG A 198 11.89 12.17 -6.86
N PRO A 199 11.19 11.03 -6.77
CA PRO A 199 10.05 10.89 -5.88
C PRO A 199 10.55 10.74 -4.45
N ILE A 200 9.96 11.50 -3.54
CA ILE A 200 10.37 11.57 -2.13
C ILE A 200 9.18 11.35 -1.20
N MET A 201 9.43 10.77 -0.04
CA MET A 201 8.44 10.65 1.03
C MET A 201 8.98 11.19 2.35
N VAL A 202 8.13 11.93 3.05
CA VAL A 202 8.39 12.43 4.40
C VAL A 202 8.20 11.28 5.39
N THR A 203 9.17 11.08 6.28
CA THR A 203 9.12 9.96 7.24
C THR A 203 8.77 10.40 8.67
N HIS A 204 8.71 11.70 8.92
CA HIS A 204 8.41 12.28 10.22
C HIS A 204 7.56 13.54 10.07
N ASN A 205 6.59 13.72 10.96
CA ASN A 205 5.74 14.91 10.96
C ASN A 205 6.58 16.17 11.22
N ASN A 206 6.45 17.17 10.35
CA ASN A 206 7.02 18.50 10.52
C ASN A 206 5.92 19.55 10.37
N ARG A 207 5.34 19.94 11.52
CA ARG A 207 4.23 20.90 11.59
C ARG A 207 4.60 22.30 11.08
N ALA A 208 5.88 22.68 11.08
CA ALA A 208 6.31 24.01 10.65
C ALA A 208 6.26 24.21 9.12
N ILE A 209 6.24 23.11 8.36
CA ILE A 209 6.03 23.07 6.91
C ILE A 209 4.75 22.33 6.53
N ASP A 210 3.94 21.97 7.54
CA ASP A 210 2.70 21.23 7.40
C ASP A 210 2.85 19.88 6.66
N LEU A 211 4.06 19.29 6.67
CA LEU A 211 4.31 17.96 6.09
C LEU A 211 4.13 16.87 7.14
N TYR A 212 3.46 15.79 6.77
CA TYR A 212 3.19 14.65 7.64
C TYR A 212 3.93 13.39 7.15
N ASN A 213 4.17 12.46 8.07
CA ASN A 213 4.75 11.17 7.75
C ASN A 213 3.85 10.42 6.76
N GLY A 214 4.42 10.00 5.63
CA GLY A 214 3.70 9.40 4.52
C GLY A 214 3.43 10.37 3.37
N ASP A 215 3.57 11.69 3.57
CA ASP A 215 3.41 12.65 2.48
C ASP A 215 4.43 12.38 1.38
N VAL A 216 3.93 12.19 0.15
CA VAL A 216 4.74 11.92 -1.03
C VAL A 216 4.82 13.15 -1.91
N GLY A 217 6.03 13.50 -2.31
CA GLY A 217 6.33 14.60 -3.21
C GLY A 217 7.30 14.19 -4.31
N ILE A 218 7.68 15.19 -5.11
CA ILE A 218 8.65 15.05 -6.20
C ILE A 218 9.58 16.26 -6.22
N ILE A 219 10.85 16.05 -6.51
CA ILE A 219 11.82 17.14 -6.65
C ILE A 219 11.68 17.79 -8.03
N VAL A 220 11.46 19.09 -8.05
CA VAL A 220 11.29 19.92 -9.25
C VAL A 220 12.15 21.19 -9.13
N PRO A 221 12.46 21.88 -10.24
CA PRO A 221 13.06 23.20 -10.19
C PRO A 221 12.02 24.25 -9.76
N ASP A 222 12.43 25.21 -8.94
CA ASP A 222 11.70 26.46 -8.77
C ASP A 222 11.94 27.42 -9.95
N GLU A 223 11.37 28.63 -9.89
CA GLU A 223 11.52 29.66 -10.93
C GLU A 223 12.98 30.05 -11.20
N SER A 224 13.88 29.85 -10.24
CA SER A 224 15.32 30.13 -10.35
C SER A 224 16.14 28.89 -10.73
N GLY A 225 15.50 27.75 -10.96
CA GLY A 225 16.16 26.48 -11.28
C GLY A 225 16.73 25.75 -10.06
N VAL A 226 16.38 26.16 -8.84
CA VAL A 226 16.86 25.53 -7.60
C VAL A 226 15.93 24.36 -7.24
N PRO A 227 16.47 23.21 -6.77
CA PRO A 227 15.64 22.07 -6.40
C PRO A 227 14.79 22.34 -5.16
N VAL A 228 13.50 22.05 -5.30
CA VAL A 228 12.46 22.14 -4.28
C VAL A 228 11.59 20.88 -4.30
N GLY A 229 10.98 20.54 -3.17
CA GLY A 229 10.01 19.44 -3.09
C GLY A 229 8.60 19.95 -3.34
N ALA A 230 7.93 19.42 -4.36
CA ALA A 230 6.52 19.67 -4.63
C ALA A 230 5.66 18.53 -4.05
N PHE A 231 4.68 18.88 -3.23
CA PHE A 231 3.76 17.95 -2.57
C PHE A 231 2.32 18.30 -2.95
N SER A 232 1.54 17.31 -3.40
CA SER A 232 0.14 17.52 -3.77
C SER A 232 -0.72 17.72 -2.52
N ASP A 233 -1.72 18.60 -2.63
CA ASP A 233 -2.82 18.75 -1.67
C ASP A 233 -4.18 18.31 -2.29
N GLY A 234 -4.11 17.55 -3.39
CA GLY A 234 -5.25 17.20 -4.22
C GLY A 234 -5.31 18.06 -5.49
N ALA A 235 -5.98 19.21 -5.42
CA ALA A 235 -6.20 20.06 -6.60
C ALA A 235 -5.03 20.99 -6.93
N SER A 236 -4.15 21.25 -5.97
CA SER A 236 -2.95 22.07 -6.12
C SER A 236 -1.73 21.34 -5.54
N PHE A 237 -0.66 22.09 -5.36
CA PHE A 237 0.55 21.61 -4.73
C PHE A 237 1.20 22.73 -3.92
N ARG A 238 1.95 22.32 -2.90
CA ARG A 238 2.85 23.18 -2.15
C ARG A 238 4.29 22.90 -2.55
N VAL A 239 5.09 23.95 -2.53
CA VAL A 239 6.53 23.87 -2.77
C VAL A 239 7.26 24.10 -1.46
N VAL A 240 8.20 23.21 -1.15
CA VAL A 240 9.01 23.25 0.08
C VAL A 240 10.49 23.27 -0.28
N PRO A 241 11.26 24.27 0.18
CA PRO A 241 12.70 24.31 -0.04
C PRO A 241 13.40 23.07 0.50
N THR A 242 14.35 22.52 -0.26
CA THR A 242 15.10 21.30 0.11
C THR A 242 15.82 21.40 1.45
N MET A 243 16.24 22.59 1.88
CA MET A 243 16.83 22.83 3.19
C MET A 243 15.87 22.62 4.38
N ARG A 244 14.55 22.66 4.15
CA ARG A 244 13.52 22.37 5.16
C ARG A 244 13.05 20.91 5.11
N LEU A 245 13.51 20.15 4.10
CA LEU A 245 13.15 18.74 3.90
C LEU A 245 14.09 17.83 4.69
N GLU A 246 13.78 17.69 5.97
CA GLU A 246 14.42 16.72 6.87
C GLU A 246 13.71 15.37 6.80
N ASN A 247 14.42 14.27 7.11
CA ASN A 247 13.85 12.93 7.21
C ASN A 247 13.09 12.45 5.94
N ILE A 248 13.76 12.57 4.79
CA ILE A 248 13.23 12.17 3.48
C ILE A 248 13.86 10.87 2.98
N GLU A 249 13.04 10.00 2.40
CA GLU A 249 13.45 8.78 1.68
C GLU A 249 13.08 8.86 0.19
N SER A 250 13.87 8.23 -0.69
CA SER A 250 13.47 7.97 -2.08
C SER A 250 12.32 6.95 -2.11
N VAL A 251 11.35 7.14 -3.00
CA VAL A 251 10.20 6.24 -3.11
C VAL A 251 9.89 5.78 -4.54
N HIS A 252 10.91 5.54 -5.36
CA HIS A 252 10.74 4.73 -6.58
C HIS A 252 10.15 3.36 -6.24
N ALA A 253 10.57 2.82 -5.10
CA ALA A 253 9.94 1.73 -4.38
C ALA A 253 9.58 2.16 -2.95
N LEU A 254 8.48 1.64 -2.42
CA LEU A 254 8.06 1.87 -1.04
C LEU A 254 7.50 0.58 -0.42
N THR A 255 7.48 0.47 0.91
CA THR A 255 6.94 -0.73 1.56
C THR A 255 5.41 -0.74 1.53
N ILE A 256 4.76 -1.89 1.33
CA ILE A 256 3.27 -2.00 1.34
C ILE A 256 2.63 -1.34 2.58
N HIS A 257 3.27 -1.41 3.75
CA HIS A 257 2.80 -0.72 4.96
C HIS A 257 2.74 0.81 4.81
N LYS A 258 3.72 1.41 4.14
CA LYS A 258 3.79 2.86 3.90
C LYS A 258 2.89 3.32 2.74
N SER A 259 2.27 2.41 1.97
CA SER A 259 1.29 2.78 0.94
C SER A 259 -0.16 2.71 1.42
N GLN A 260 -0.41 2.39 2.69
CA GLN A 260 -1.77 2.43 3.24
C GLN A 260 -2.36 3.84 3.11
N GLY A 261 -3.63 3.92 2.71
CA GLY A 261 -4.30 5.17 2.37
C GLY A 261 -3.87 5.82 1.04
N SER A 262 -2.84 5.30 0.35
CA SER A 262 -2.43 5.78 -0.98
C SER A 262 -2.97 4.90 -2.10
N GLU A 263 -3.10 5.46 -3.30
CA GLU A 263 -3.55 4.76 -4.49
C GLU A 263 -2.78 5.21 -5.74
N TYR A 264 -2.61 4.30 -6.69
CA TYR A 264 -1.81 4.50 -7.90
C TYR A 264 -2.48 3.87 -9.11
N ASP A 265 -2.25 4.39 -10.32
CA ASP A 265 -2.89 3.83 -11.52
C ASP A 265 -2.36 2.42 -11.83
N GLU A 266 -1.05 2.24 -11.78
CA GLU A 266 -0.38 0.96 -11.88
C GLU A 266 0.41 0.65 -10.60
N VAL A 267 0.27 -0.58 -10.10
CA VAL A 267 1.02 -1.06 -8.93
C VAL A 267 1.80 -2.30 -9.28
N VAL A 268 3.08 -2.30 -8.90
CA VAL A 268 3.95 -3.48 -8.96
C VAL A 268 4.16 -3.99 -7.54
N VAL A 269 3.54 -5.11 -7.19
CA VAL A 269 3.71 -5.77 -5.89
C VAL A 269 4.84 -6.80 -5.97
N VAL A 270 5.92 -6.55 -5.24
CA VAL A 270 7.07 -7.46 -5.14
C VAL A 270 6.98 -8.24 -3.84
N LEU A 271 6.63 -9.53 -3.96
CA LEU A 271 6.50 -10.43 -2.82
C LEU A 271 7.89 -10.90 -2.34
N PRO A 272 8.07 -11.08 -1.03
CA PRO A 272 9.31 -11.56 -0.44
C PRO A 272 9.48 -13.07 -0.66
N ASN A 273 10.54 -13.65 -0.08
CA ASN A 273 10.70 -15.10 -0.06
C ASN A 273 9.59 -15.82 0.72
N GLU A 274 9.40 -17.11 0.41
CA GLU A 274 8.32 -17.95 0.96
C GLU A 274 8.38 -18.11 2.49
N SER A 275 9.59 -18.08 3.06
CA SER A 275 9.85 -18.24 4.50
C SER A 275 9.71 -16.94 5.30
N SER A 276 9.38 -15.84 4.63
CA SER A 276 9.32 -14.54 5.28
C SER A 276 8.11 -14.46 6.21
N ARG A 277 8.34 -14.09 7.47
CA ARG A 277 7.26 -13.94 8.47
C ARG A 277 6.28 -12.81 8.17
N ILE A 278 6.65 -11.86 7.32
CA ILE A 278 5.76 -10.76 6.92
C ILE A 278 4.88 -11.15 5.72
N LEU A 279 5.16 -12.30 5.07
CA LEU A 279 4.39 -12.79 3.93
C LEU A 279 3.06 -13.33 4.43
N THR A 280 2.06 -12.46 4.49
CA THR A 280 0.69 -12.84 4.85
C THR A 280 -0.29 -12.45 3.76
N ARG A 281 -1.49 -13.00 3.86
CA ARG A 281 -2.60 -12.71 2.97
C ARG A 281 -3.01 -11.26 3.05
N GLU A 282 -3.01 -10.66 4.24
CA GLU A 282 -3.32 -9.25 4.46
C GLU A 282 -2.27 -8.33 3.83
N LEU A 283 -0.97 -8.69 3.91
CA LEU A 283 0.09 -7.98 3.20
C LEU A 283 -0.16 -8.01 1.69
N PHE A 284 -0.44 -9.19 1.15
CA PHE A 284 -0.69 -9.36 -0.27
C PHE A 284 -1.95 -8.60 -0.73
N TYR A 285 -3.05 -8.76 0.01
CA TYR A 285 -4.33 -8.07 -0.20
C TYR A 285 -4.15 -6.55 -0.18
N THR A 286 -3.45 -6.03 0.83
CA THR A 286 -3.20 -4.58 0.94
C THR A 286 -2.43 -4.08 -0.27
N GLY A 287 -1.39 -4.80 -0.70
CA GLY A 287 -0.60 -4.45 -1.89
C GLY A 287 -1.44 -4.40 -3.16
N ILE A 288 -2.25 -5.43 -3.44
CA ILE A 288 -3.04 -5.48 -4.68
C ILE A 288 -4.15 -4.42 -4.72
N THR A 289 -4.69 -4.02 -3.56
CA THR A 289 -5.77 -3.04 -3.50
C THR A 289 -5.28 -1.61 -3.69
N ARG A 290 -3.97 -1.34 -3.70
CA ARG A 290 -3.44 0.01 -3.94
C ARG A 290 -3.57 0.47 -5.38
N THR A 291 -3.85 -0.44 -6.32
CA THR A 291 -4.01 -0.08 -7.73
C THR A 291 -5.40 0.47 -8.05
N LYS A 292 -5.49 1.29 -9.10
CA LYS A 292 -6.75 1.71 -9.73
C LYS A 292 -7.00 1.01 -11.06
N ASN A 293 -5.96 0.69 -11.84
CA ASN A 293 -6.13 0.21 -13.22
C ASN A 293 -5.34 -1.05 -13.54
N ARG A 294 -4.06 -1.12 -13.18
CA ARG A 294 -3.15 -2.23 -13.57
C ARG A 294 -2.37 -2.78 -12.40
N LEU A 295 -2.19 -4.10 -12.38
CA LEU A 295 -1.50 -4.80 -11.31
C LEU A 295 -0.42 -5.71 -11.90
N THR A 296 0.82 -5.55 -11.44
CA THR A 296 1.89 -6.53 -11.67
C THR A 296 2.26 -7.17 -10.34
N ILE A 297 2.31 -8.50 -10.29
CA ILE A 297 2.73 -9.28 -9.13
C ILE A 297 4.04 -9.97 -9.48
N VAL A 298 5.07 -9.75 -8.68
CA VAL A 298 6.37 -10.40 -8.81
C VAL A 298 6.53 -11.38 -7.65
N GLY A 299 6.52 -12.67 -7.96
CA GLY A 299 6.65 -13.74 -6.96
C GLY A 299 6.42 -15.12 -7.56
N SER A 300 7.11 -16.13 -7.05
CA SER A 300 6.91 -17.51 -7.50
C SER A 300 5.53 -18.05 -7.05
N GLU A 301 5.09 -19.15 -7.66
CA GLU A 301 3.86 -19.83 -7.23
C GLU A 301 3.91 -20.26 -5.77
N ALA A 302 5.05 -20.78 -5.30
CA ALA A 302 5.24 -21.15 -3.91
C ALA A 302 5.04 -19.96 -2.95
N VAL A 303 5.56 -18.78 -3.33
CA VAL A 303 5.38 -17.55 -2.55
C VAL A 303 3.91 -17.13 -2.49
N VAL A 304 3.19 -17.16 -3.62
CA VAL A 304 1.75 -16.82 -3.63
C VAL A 304 0.95 -17.81 -2.79
N ARG A 305 1.22 -19.12 -2.93
CA ARG A 305 0.57 -20.17 -2.13
C ARG A 305 0.79 -19.97 -0.64
N SER A 306 2.02 -19.65 -0.24
CA SER A 306 2.37 -19.33 1.14
C SER A 306 1.65 -18.08 1.64
N ALA A 307 1.65 -16.99 0.86
CA ALA A 307 0.95 -15.75 1.20
C ALA A 307 -0.54 -15.98 1.47
N VAL A 308 -1.23 -16.71 0.60
CA VAL A 308 -2.67 -17.00 0.72
C VAL A 308 -2.97 -17.88 1.93
N SER A 309 -2.04 -18.77 2.30
CA SER A 309 -2.22 -19.73 3.40
C SER A 309 -1.90 -19.13 4.78
N GLN A 310 -1.16 -18.02 4.82
CA GLN A 310 -0.77 -17.35 6.06
C GLN A 310 -1.68 -16.16 6.35
N ALA A 311 -2.19 -16.07 7.58
CA ALA A 311 -2.87 -14.87 8.07
C ALA A 311 -2.11 -14.28 9.25
N ILE A 312 -2.26 -12.97 9.46
CA ILE A 312 -1.72 -12.30 10.63
C ILE A 312 -2.37 -12.91 11.89
N ARG A 313 -1.56 -13.60 12.69
CA ARG A 313 -1.97 -14.08 14.02
C ARG A 313 -1.54 -13.05 15.06
N ARG A 314 -2.47 -12.22 15.52
CA ARG A 314 -2.25 -11.36 16.69
C ARG A 314 -2.97 -11.95 17.89
N ALA A 315 -2.23 -12.19 18.97
CA ALA A 315 -2.82 -12.57 20.23
C ALA A 315 -3.54 -11.35 20.81
N SER A 316 -4.87 -11.42 20.84
CA SER A 316 -5.74 -10.39 21.38
C SER A 316 -6.82 -11.06 22.22
N GLY A 317 -7.09 -10.51 23.40
CA GLY A 317 -8.24 -10.91 24.23
C GLY A 317 -9.49 -10.09 23.96
N LEU A 318 -9.45 -9.12 23.03
CA LEU A 318 -10.54 -8.16 22.82
C LEU A 318 -11.81 -8.86 22.32
N ALA A 319 -11.70 -9.72 21.30
CA ALA A 319 -12.86 -10.43 20.75
C ALA A 319 -13.55 -11.35 21.77
N THR A 320 -12.84 -11.82 22.79
CA THR A 320 -13.40 -12.64 23.87
C THR A 320 -14.05 -11.78 24.97
N ARG A 321 -13.64 -10.52 25.10
CA ARG A 321 -14.19 -9.57 26.08
C ARG A 321 -15.44 -8.83 25.58
N LEU A 322 -15.55 -8.64 24.26
CA LEU A 322 -16.73 -8.09 23.58
C LEU A 322 -17.84 -9.13 23.49
#